data_AF-A0A803RBT5-F1
#
_entry.id   AF-A0A803RBT5-F1
#
_cell.length_a   1.000
_cell.length_b   1.000
_cell.length_c   1.000
_cell.angle_alpha   90.00
_cell.angle_beta   90.00
_cell.angle_gamma   90.00
#
_symmetry.space_group_name_H-M   'P 1'
#
loop_
_entity.id
_entity.type
_entity.pdbx_description
1 polymer ?
#
loop_
_entity_poly.entity_id
_entity_poly.type
_entity_poly.pdbx_seq_one_letter_code
_entity_poly.pdbx_strand_id
1 'polypeptide(L)'
;MATITMDSPTAVRKVVVHLRATGDAPILKQAKFKIPGTDKFAKVIDFLRRQLHRDTMFVYVNSAFSPNPDESVIDLYNNFGFDGKLVVNYACSMAWG
;
A
#
# COMPACT_ATOMS: atom_id res chain seq x y z
N MET A 1 32.37 -2.34 -14.47
CA MET A 1 32.00 -3.24 -13.35
C MET A 1 30.68 -2.77 -12.79
N ALA A 2 29.60 -3.53 -13.02
CA ALA A 2 28.32 -3.27 -12.35
C ALA A 2 28.24 -4.22 -11.16
N THR A 3 28.25 -3.67 -9.94
CA THR A 3 28.16 -4.45 -8.71
C THR A 3 26.76 -5.03 -8.58
N ILE A 4 26.63 -6.33 -8.82
CA ILE A 4 25.44 -7.10 -8.45
C ILE A 4 25.47 -7.20 -6.92
N THR A 5 24.65 -6.42 -6.23
CA THR A 5 24.41 -6.65 -4.80
C THR A 5 23.63 -7.95 -4.65
N MET A 6 24.33 -9.01 -4.23
CA MET A 6 23.73 -10.24 -3.73
C MET A 6 22.94 -9.91 -2.45
N ASP A 7 21.62 -9.83 -2.58
CA ASP A 7 20.71 -9.80 -1.42
C ASP A 7 20.79 -11.17 -0.74
N SER A 8 21.11 -11.17 0.56
CA SER A 8 21.20 -12.40 1.34
C SER A 8 19.82 -13.06 1.44
N PRO A 9 19.68 -14.38 1.24
CA PRO A 9 18.38 -15.07 1.11
C PRO A 9 17.50 -15.10 2.39
N THR A 10 17.82 -14.31 3.42
CA THR A 10 17.17 -14.36 4.74
C THR A 10 16.43 -13.09 5.13
N ALA A 11 16.53 -11.99 4.35
CA ALA A 11 15.83 -10.76 4.66
C ALA A 11 14.44 -10.73 3.98
N VAL A 12 13.37 -10.71 4.76
CA VAL A 12 12.02 -10.50 4.20
C VAL A 12 11.97 -9.12 3.54
N ARG A 13 11.89 -9.09 2.21
CA ARG A 13 11.85 -7.85 1.41
C ARG A 13 10.67 -7.00 1.85
N LYS A 14 10.95 -5.78 2.30
CA LYS A 14 9.92 -4.82 2.73
C LYS A 14 9.56 -3.88 1.58
N VAL A 15 8.28 -3.55 1.48
CA VAL A 15 7.74 -2.56 0.54
C VAL A 15 7.46 -1.27 1.30
N VAL A 16 7.81 -0.12 0.71
CA VAL A 16 7.39 1.19 1.19
C VAL A 16 5.98 1.45 0.66
N VAL A 17 5.02 1.66 1.55
CA VAL A 17 3.66 2.08 1.20
C VAL A 17 3.49 3.56 1.51
N HIS A 18 2.95 4.31 0.55
CA HIS A 18 2.61 5.72 0.71
C HIS A 18 1.11 5.92 0.56
N LEU A 19 0.46 6.23 1.67
CA LEU A 19 -0.97 6.46 1.78
C LEU A 19 -1.32 7.89 1.36
N ARG A 20 -2.41 8.06 0.60
CA ARG A 20 -2.92 9.37 0.20
C ARG A 20 -4.42 9.45 0.47
N ALA A 21 -4.83 10.43 1.28
CA ALA A 21 -6.23 10.77 1.42
C ALA A 21 -6.78 11.29 0.09
N THR A 22 -8.00 10.91 -0.24
CA THR A 22 -8.75 11.38 -1.41
C THR A 22 -10.11 11.90 -0.96
N GLY A 23 -10.56 12.99 -1.58
CA GLY A 23 -11.84 13.62 -1.25
C GLY A 23 -11.84 14.18 0.17
N ASP A 24 -12.86 13.82 0.94
CA ASP A 24 -13.09 14.24 2.32
C ASP A 24 -12.48 13.30 3.38
N ALA A 25 -11.68 12.32 2.96
CA ALA A 25 -11.07 11.38 3.89
C ALA A 25 -10.04 12.07 4.83
N PRO A 26 -10.01 11.74 6.14
CA PRO A 26 -9.07 12.35 7.06
C PRO A 26 -7.60 12.05 6.70
N ILE A 27 -6.73 13.06 6.80
CA ILE A 27 -5.31 12.93 6.47
C ILE A 27 -4.55 12.30 7.65
N LEU A 28 -3.82 11.21 7.40
CA LEU A 28 -2.94 10.61 8.40
C LEU A 28 -1.71 11.48 8.66
N LYS A 29 -1.30 11.61 9.93
CA LYS A 29 -0.06 12.28 10.32
C LYS A 29 1.19 11.58 9.75
N GLN A 30 1.19 10.25 9.78
CA GLN A 30 2.24 9.42 9.19
C GLN A 30 1.68 8.62 8.00
N ALA A 31 1.90 9.15 6.80
CA ALA A 31 1.37 8.58 5.57
C ALA A 31 2.30 7.55 4.89
N LYS A 32 3.53 7.37 5.39
CA LYS A 32 4.51 6.43 4.82
C LYS A 32 4.96 5.42 5.87
N PHE A 33 4.97 4.15 5.48
CA PHE A 33 5.48 3.06 6.32
C PHE A 33 6.07 1.94 5.48
N LYS A 34 6.79 1.02 6.13
CA LYS A 34 7.33 -0.20 5.52
C LYS A 34 6.56 -1.41 6.00
N ILE A 35 6.21 -2.32 5.10
CA ILE A 35 5.51 -3.58 5.41
C ILE A 35 6.26 -4.76 4.76
N PRO A 36 6.32 -5.94 5.40
CA PRO A 36 6.75 -7.17 4.72
C PRO A 36 6.03 -7.36 3.39
N GLY A 37 6.77 -7.61 2.32
CA GLY A 37 6.19 -7.82 0.99
C GLY A 37 5.28 -9.04 0.91
N THR A 38 5.50 -10.03 1.79
CA THR A 38 4.69 -11.25 1.93
C THR A 38 3.34 -11.00 2.60
N ASP A 39 3.16 -9.87 3.29
CA ASP A 39 1.86 -9.52 3.87
C ASP A 39 0.83 -9.28 2.77
N LYS A 40 -0.44 -9.56 3.08
CA LYS A 40 -1.57 -9.35 2.18
C LYS A 40 -2.05 -7.91 2.20
N PHE A 41 -2.64 -7.45 1.09
CA PHE A 41 -3.18 -6.09 0.98
C PHE A 41 -4.28 -5.81 2.01
N ALA A 42 -5.02 -6.83 2.44
CA ALA A 42 -5.96 -6.76 3.57
C ALA A 42 -5.37 -6.09 4.82
N LYS A 43 -4.08 -6.32 5.11
CA LYS A 43 -3.40 -5.71 6.27
C LYS A 43 -3.25 -4.19 6.14
N VAL A 44 -3.10 -3.67 4.92
CA VAL A 44 -3.09 -2.22 4.63
C VAL A 44 -4.48 -1.63 4.83
N ILE A 45 -5.53 -2.33 4.37
CA ILE A 45 -6.93 -1.93 4.56
C ILE A 45 -7.27 -1.86 6.05
N ASP A 46 -6.93 -2.90 6.82
CA ASP A 46 -7.20 -2.96 8.26
C ASP A 46 -6.40 -1.91 9.04
N PHE A 47 -5.17 -1.61 8.62
CA PHE A 47 -4.40 -0.51 9.18
C PHE A 47 -5.15 0.82 9.00
N LEU A 48 -5.61 1.14 7.78
CA LEU A 48 -6.36 2.35 7.50
C LEU A 48 -7.64 2.45 8.34
N ARG A 49 -8.43 1.36 8.40
CA ARG A 49 -9.66 1.28 9.22
C ARG A 49 -9.39 1.61 10.69
N ARG A 50 -8.34 1.03 11.26
CA ARG A 50 -7.94 1.26 12.66
C ARG A 50 -7.45 2.68 12.91
N GLN A 51 -6.62 3.21 12.01
CA GLN A 51 -6.06 4.56 12.17
C GLN A 51 -7.12 5.66 11.98
N LEU A 52 -8.14 5.41 11.16
CA LEU A 52 -9.19 6.39 10.87
C LEU A 52 -10.46 6.17 11.69
N HIS A 53 -10.53 5.09 12.48
CA HIS A 53 -11.71 4.67 13.24
C HIS A 53 -12.96 4.51 12.35
N ARG A 54 -12.80 3.84 11.21
CA ARG A 54 -13.89 3.59 10.25
C ARG A 54 -13.90 2.14 9.79
N ASP A 55 -15.09 1.53 9.76
CA ASP A 55 -15.27 0.15 9.32
C ASP A 55 -15.29 0.03 7.78
N THR A 56 -15.81 1.05 7.10
CA THR A 56 -15.90 1.12 5.65
C THR A 56 -14.96 2.18 5.10
N MET A 57 -14.08 1.75 4.19
CA MET A 57 -13.10 2.58 3.50
C MET A 57 -12.92 2.03 2.10
N PHE A 58 -12.85 2.91 1.11
CA PHE A 58 -12.44 2.56 -0.25
C PHE A 58 -10.94 2.75 -0.38
N VAL A 59 -10.24 1.77 -0.93
CA VAL A 59 -8.78 1.75 -1.01
C VAL A 59 -8.36 1.37 -2.43
N TYR A 60 -7.43 2.14 -2.99
CA TYR A 60 -7.07 2.06 -4.41
C TYR A 60 -5.57 2.08 -4.63
N VAL A 61 -5.11 1.39 -5.67
CA VAL A 61 -3.73 1.50 -6.19
C VAL A 61 -3.76 2.30 -7.49
N ASN A 62 -2.74 3.15 -7.68
CA ASN A 62 -2.56 4.00 -8.87
C ASN A 62 -3.75 4.86 -9.27
N SER A 63 -4.61 5.22 -8.31
CA SER A 63 -5.81 6.04 -8.56
C SER A 63 -6.69 5.45 -9.67
N ALA A 64 -6.83 4.12 -9.69
CA ALA A 64 -7.54 3.41 -10.75
C ALA A 64 -8.46 2.31 -10.19
N PHE A 65 -7.90 1.33 -9.48
CA PHE A 65 -8.66 0.13 -9.09
C PHE A 65 -8.44 -0.23 -7.61
N SER A 66 -9.37 -0.99 -7.05
CA SER A 66 -9.23 -1.61 -5.72
C SER A 66 -8.64 -3.02 -5.88
N PRO A 67 -7.43 -3.30 -5.37
CA PRO A 67 -6.84 -4.64 -5.41
C PRO A 67 -7.68 -5.70 -4.68
N ASN A 68 -7.48 -6.97 -5.04
CA ASN A 68 -7.99 -8.07 -4.21
C ASN A 68 -7.25 -8.05 -2.85
N PRO A 69 -7.95 -8.08 -1.70
CA PRO A 69 -7.33 -8.09 -0.38
C PRO A 69 -6.32 -9.23 -0.15
N ASP A 70 -6.44 -10.34 -0.88
CA ASP A 70 -5.57 -11.52 -0.78
C ASP A 70 -4.28 -11.43 -1.62
N GLU A 71 -4.12 -10.38 -2.43
CA GLU A 71 -2.87 -10.12 -3.15
C GLU A 71 -1.74 -9.77 -2.18
N SER A 72 -0.53 -10.20 -2.49
CA SER A 72 0.64 -9.83 -1.71
C SER A 72 1.04 -8.39 -2.02
N VAL A 73 1.55 -7.66 -1.01
CA VAL A 73 1.98 -6.27 -1.21
C VAL A 73 3.18 -6.21 -2.16
N ILE A 74 4.04 -7.24 -2.20
CA ILE A 74 5.17 -7.27 -3.14
C ILE A 74 4.73 -7.42 -4.60
N ASP A 75 3.68 -8.20 -4.88
CA ASP A 75 3.18 -8.35 -6.24
C ASP A 75 2.56 -7.04 -6.73
N LEU A 76 1.76 -6.38 -5.86
CA LEU A 76 1.23 -5.05 -6.14
C LEU A 76 2.33 -4.02 -6.39
N TYR A 77 3.40 -4.05 -5.59
CA TYR A 77 4.55 -3.17 -5.79
C TYR A 77 5.30 -3.46 -7.09
N ASN A 78 5.53 -4.72 -7.44
CA ASN A 78 6.24 -5.09 -8.66
C ASN A 78 5.47 -4.66 -9.92
N ASN A 79 4.14 -4.72 -9.88
CA ASN A 79 3.29 -4.39 -11.03
C ASN A 79 2.96 -2.89 -11.12
N PHE A 80 2.82 -2.21 -9.97
CA PHE A 80 2.24 -0.86 -9.91
C PHE A 80 3.07 0.15 -9.13
N GLY A 81 4.16 -0.27 -8.49
CA GLY A 81 5.05 0.59 -7.73
C GLY A 81 5.77 1.60 -8.62
N PHE A 82 5.97 2.79 -8.08
CA PHE A 82 6.65 3.88 -8.76
C PHE A 82 7.49 4.67 -7.76
N ASP A 83 8.69 5.10 -8.12
CA ASP A 83 9.57 5.91 -7.26
C ASP A 83 9.81 5.23 -5.88
N GLY A 84 10.14 3.93 -5.92
CA GLY A 84 10.52 3.14 -4.75
C GLY A 84 9.39 2.88 -3.73
N LYS A 85 8.13 3.13 -4.08
CA LYS A 85 6.97 2.96 -3.20
C LYS A 85 5.73 2.44 -3.95
N LEU A 86 4.82 1.81 -3.21
CA LEU A 86 3.45 1.56 -3.63
C LEU A 86 2.57 2.70 -3.14
N VAL A 87 1.92 3.42 -4.05
CA VAL A 87 0.97 4.49 -3.69
C VAL A 87 -0.41 3.88 -3.50
N VAL A 88 -1.00 4.12 -2.33
CA VAL A 88 -2.33 3.63 -1.97
C VAL A 88 -3.20 4.84 -1.62
N ASN A 89 -4.25 5.07 -2.40
CA ASN A 89 -5.22 6.11 -2.12
C ASN A 89 -6.36 5.55 -1.27
N TYR A 90 -6.91 6.35 -0.37
CA TYR A 90 -8.05 5.96 0.46
C TYR A 90 -9.12 7.06 0.49
N ALA A 91 -10.39 6.65 0.49
CA ALA A 91 -11.55 7.54 0.40
C ALA A 91 -12.73 7.04 1.26
N CYS A 92 -13.59 7.97 1.70
CA CYS A 92 -14.82 7.65 2.43
C CYS A 92 -16.00 7.30 1.50
N SER A 93 -15.94 7.72 0.24
CA SER A 93 -16.85 7.34 -0.83
C SER A 93 -16.07 6.70 -1.98
N MET A 94 -16.78 6.01 -2.88
CA MET A 94 -16.18 5.50 -4.11
C MET A 94 -15.59 6.66 -4.91
N ALA A 95 -14.31 6.57 -5.27
CA ALA A 95 -13.57 7.63 -5.97
C ALA A 95 -13.09 7.17 -7.35
N TRP A 96 -12.81 5.88 -7.50
CA TRP A 96 -12.41 5.24 -8.75
C TRP A 96 -13.10 3.88 -8.89
N GLY A 97 -13.11 3.35 -10.11
CA GLY A 97 -13.71 2.08 -10.52
C GLY A 97 -13.20 1.66 -11.88
#